data_AF-A0A634UBT4-F1
#
_entry.id   AF-A0A634UBT4-F1
#
_cell.length_a   1.000
_cell.length_b   1.000
_cell.length_c   1.000
_cell.angle_alpha   90.00
_cell.angle_beta   90.00
_cell.angle_gamma   90.00
#
_symmetry.space_group_name_H-M   'P 1'
#
loop_
_entity.id
_entity.type
_entity.pdbx_description
1 polymer ?
#
loop_
_entity_poly.entity_id
_entity_poly.type
_entity_poly.pdbx_seq_one_letter_code
_entity_poly.pdbx_strand_id
1 'polypeptide(L)'
;AGALTLTGALTIIINRLLTIIHSVGQLIAATIGTTILVTGATSDGKLALLVPAELFKDAYRRMGLDTKNLSRTIEDAGTVIEPLLPWTSAGVYMATTLGVSTLDLLPWAIQCYAAIFFALIYGFSGIGIARTASASEKSPQSSVTE
;
A
#
# COMPACT_ATOMS: atom_id res chain seq x y z
N ALA A 1 0.63 -17.69 4.17
CA ALA A 1 -0.56 -16.95 3.70
C ALA A 1 -1.88 -17.59 4.16
N GLY A 2 -2.14 -18.88 3.87
CA GLY A 2 -3.43 -19.52 4.22
C GLY A 2 -3.82 -19.55 5.71
N ALA A 3 -2.87 -19.71 6.64
CA ALA A 3 -3.18 -19.80 8.07
C ALA A 3 -3.77 -18.52 8.68
N LEU A 4 -3.34 -17.33 8.24
CA LEU A 4 -3.84 -16.04 8.76
C LEU A 4 -5.26 -15.72 8.25
N THR A 5 -5.56 -16.15 7.02
CA THR A 5 -6.91 -16.04 6.44
C THR A 5 -7.86 -17.08 7.07
N LEU A 6 -7.38 -18.31 7.32
CA LEU A 6 -8.17 -19.37 7.98
C LEU A 6 -8.50 -19.06 9.45
N THR A 7 -7.62 -18.34 10.16
CA THR A 7 -7.83 -18.01 11.58
C THR A 7 -8.79 -16.84 11.80
N GLY A 8 -9.23 -16.14 10.75
CA GLY A 8 -10.10 -14.97 10.85
C GLY A 8 -9.45 -13.74 11.51
N ALA A 9 -8.20 -13.85 11.96
CA ALA A 9 -7.46 -12.76 12.59
C ALA A 9 -7.28 -11.58 11.61
N LEU A 10 -7.05 -11.88 10.34
CA LEU A 10 -6.93 -10.87 9.29
C LEU A 10 -8.23 -10.06 9.15
N THR A 11 -9.38 -10.73 9.14
CA THR A 11 -10.70 -10.09 9.06
C THR A 11 -10.97 -9.16 10.25
N ILE A 12 -10.50 -9.51 11.45
CA ILE A 12 -10.62 -8.67 12.65
C ILE A 12 -9.76 -7.41 12.51
N ILE A 13 -8.49 -7.54 12.10
CA ILE A 13 -7.59 -6.40 11.90
C ILE A 13 -8.16 -5.47 10.83
N ILE A 14 -8.66 -6.03 9.72
CA ILE A 14 -9.29 -5.27 8.62
C ILE A 14 -10.54 -4.54 9.09
N ASN A 15 -11.43 -5.19 9.83
CA ASN A 15 -12.62 -4.54 10.36
C ASN A 15 -12.25 -3.37 11.27
N ARG A 16 -11.24 -3.54 12.15
CA ARG A 16 -10.77 -2.47 13.02
C ARG A 16 -10.16 -1.32 12.21
N LEU A 17 -9.37 -1.64 11.20
CA LEU A 17 -8.73 -0.64 10.34
C LEU A 17 -9.77 0.15 9.53
N LEU A 18 -10.80 -0.52 9.00
CA LEU A 18 -11.90 0.12 8.29
C LEU A 18 -12.81 0.97 9.18
N THR A 19 -12.83 0.79 10.50
CA THR A 19 -13.52 1.74 11.40
C THR A 19 -12.81 3.09 11.51
N ILE A 20 -11.53 3.16 11.13
CA ILE A 20 -10.73 4.39 11.17
C ILE A 20 -10.69 5.03 9.77
N ILE A 21 -10.62 4.20 8.73
CA ILE A 21 -10.45 4.61 7.34
C ILE A 21 -11.82 4.82 6.68
N HIS A 22 -12.17 6.08 6.40
CA HIS A 22 -13.44 6.46 5.77
C HIS A 22 -13.27 6.96 4.33
N SER A 23 -12.03 7.18 3.88
CA SER A 23 -11.72 7.70 2.53
C SER A 23 -10.66 6.86 1.82
N VAL A 24 -10.69 6.89 0.49
CA VAL A 24 -9.73 6.16 -0.35
C VAL A 24 -8.29 6.64 -0.11
N GLY A 25 -8.09 7.95 0.06
CA GLY A 25 -6.78 8.51 0.38
C GLY A 25 -6.24 8.01 1.73
N GLN A 26 -7.09 7.91 2.76
CA GLN A 26 -6.71 7.31 4.04
C GLN A 26 -6.35 5.82 3.91
N LEU A 27 -7.05 5.09 3.04
CA LEU A 27 -6.74 3.67 2.77
C LEU A 27 -5.35 3.53 2.17
N ILE A 28 -5.05 4.30 1.13
CA ILE A 28 -3.75 4.34 0.46
C ILE A 28 -2.65 4.74 1.46
N ALA A 29 -2.86 5.81 2.23
CA ALA A 29 -1.89 6.27 3.23
C ALA A 29 -1.62 5.20 4.31
N ALA A 30 -2.66 4.52 4.79
CA ALA A 30 -2.51 3.43 5.75
C ALA A 30 -1.79 2.21 5.15
N THR A 31 -2.05 1.88 3.88
CA THR A 31 -1.32 0.85 3.15
C THR A 31 0.16 1.19 3.04
N ILE A 32 0.49 2.41 2.60
CA ILE A 32 1.87 2.89 2.54
C ILE A 32 2.51 2.76 3.92
N GLY A 33 1.96 3.42 4.95
CA GLY A 33 2.53 3.41 6.29
C GLY A 33 2.75 2.00 6.85
N THR A 34 1.83 1.07 6.58
CA THR A 34 1.96 -0.32 7.00
C THR A 34 3.05 -1.05 6.22
N THR A 35 3.12 -0.89 4.90
CA THR A 35 4.19 -1.46 4.07
C THR A 35 5.55 -0.95 4.54
N ILE A 36 5.68 0.34 4.85
CA ILE A 36 6.91 0.93 5.40
C ILE A 36 7.29 0.26 6.73
N LEU A 37 6.34 0.14 7.65
CA LEU A 37 6.56 -0.49 8.97
C LEU A 37 6.99 -1.95 8.86
N VAL A 38 6.29 -2.73 8.02
CA VAL A 38 6.59 -4.16 7.84
C VAL A 38 7.93 -4.33 7.13
N THR A 39 8.25 -3.49 6.12
CA THR A 39 9.56 -3.46 5.46
C THR A 39 10.66 -3.14 6.47
N GLY A 40 10.43 -2.13 7.32
CA GLY A 40 11.28 -1.76 8.43
C GLY A 40 11.56 -2.90 9.40
N ALA A 41 10.53 -3.64 9.79
CA ALA A 41 10.65 -4.71 10.78
C ALA A 41 11.21 -6.02 10.21
N THR A 42 10.93 -6.33 8.93
CA THR A 42 11.21 -7.65 8.35
C THR A 42 12.53 -7.69 7.58
N SER A 43 13.02 -6.54 7.10
CA SER A 43 14.22 -6.43 6.26
C SER A 43 14.20 -7.25 4.96
N ASP A 44 13.04 -7.81 4.59
CA ASP A 44 12.83 -8.64 3.41
C ASP A 44 11.73 -8.04 2.53
N GLY A 45 12.09 -7.65 1.31
CA GLY A 45 11.17 -6.99 0.38
C GLY A 45 9.97 -7.86 -0.02
N LYS A 46 10.11 -9.19 -0.09
CA LYS A 46 9.00 -10.07 -0.50
C LYS A 46 7.95 -10.19 0.59
N LEU A 47 8.37 -10.45 1.82
CA LEU A 47 7.45 -10.54 2.97
C LEU A 47 6.81 -9.19 3.29
N ALA A 48 7.56 -8.11 3.08
CA ALA A 48 7.09 -6.77 3.31
C ALA A 48 6.01 -6.31 2.32
N LEU A 49 5.98 -6.83 1.09
CA LEU A 49 4.92 -6.58 0.12
C LEU A 49 3.73 -7.55 0.32
N LEU A 50 4.01 -8.82 0.67
CA LEU A 50 3.00 -9.87 0.75
C LEU A 50 2.05 -9.68 1.94
N VAL A 51 2.57 -9.28 3.10
CA VAL A 51 1.76 -9.09 4.32
C VAL A 51 0.74 -7.96 4.17
N PRO A 52 1.12 -6.74 3.75
CA PRO A 52 0.15 -5.67 3.47
C PRO A 52 -0.77 -6.01 2.30
N ALA A 53 -0.29 -6.72 1.27
CA ALA A 53 -1.15 -7.12 0.16
C ALA A 53 -2.32 -7.98 0.63
N GLU A 54 -2.06 -9.01 1.43
CA GLU A 54 -3.13 -9.87 1.94
C GLU A 54 -4.00 -9.13 2.96
N LEU A 55 -3.39 -8.29 3.82
CA LEU A 55 -4.11 -7.51 4.83
C LEU A 55 -5.05 -6.47 4.23
N PHE A 56 -4.65 -5.75 3.19
CA PHE A 56 -5.47 -4.67 2.63
C PHE A 56 -6.39 -5.13 1.48
N LYS A 57 -6.22 -6.35 0.96
CA LYS A 57 -7.04 -6.89 -0.13
C LYS A 57 -8.53 -6.81 0.13
N ASP A 58 -8.99 -7.26 1.30
CA ASP A 58 -10.42 -7.19 1.63
C ASP A 58 -10.88 -5.76 1.91
N ALA A 59 -10.01 -4.89 2.44
CA ALA A 59 -10.32 -3.49 2.66
C ALA A 59 -10.57 -2.74 1.33
N TYR A 60 -9.70 -2.94 0.34
CA TYR A 60 -9.88 -2.39 -1.00
C TYR A 60 -11.15 -2.92 -1.67
N ARG A 61 -11.41 -4.24 -1.55
CA ARG A 61 -12.63 -4.85 -2.08
C ARG A 61 -13.91 -4.30 -1.45
N ARG A 62 -13.93 -4.08 -0.12
CA ARG A 62 -15.09 -3.51 0.59
C ARG A 62 -15.36 -2.05 0.22
N MET A 63 -14.32 -1.30 -0.16
CA MET A 63 -14.43 0.07 -0.62
C MET A 63 -14.67 0.21 -2.15
N GLY A 64 -14.86 -0.89 -2.87
CA GLY A 64 -15.13 -0.88 -4.31
C GLY A 64 -13.91 -0.46 -5.15
N LEU A 65 -12.70 -0.75 -4.68
CA LEU A 65 -11.44 -0.45 -5.37
C LEU A 65 -10.88 -1.71 -6.05
N ASP A 66 -10.26 -1.53 -7.22
CA ASP A 66 -9.54 -2.60 -7.89
C ASP A 66 -8.22 -2.92 -7.14
N THR A 67 -7.89 -4.20 -7.05
CA THR A 67 -6.63 -4.73 -6.50
C THR A 67 -5.40 -4.15 -7.22
N LYS A 68 -5.56 -3.63 -8.45
CA LYS A 68 -4.49 -2.89 -9.15
C LYS A 68 -3.99 -1.68 -8.37
N ASN A 69 -4.88 -0.94 -7.70
CA ASN A 69 -4.48 0.23 -6.91
C ASN A 69 -3.67 -0.20 -5.68
N LEU A 70 -4.06 -1.32 -5.07
CA LEU A 70 -3.35 -1.93 -3.95
C LEU A 70 -1.94 -2.36 -4.37
N SER A 71 -1.82 -3.07 -5.49
CA SER A 71 -0.52 -3.52 -6.01
C SER A 71 0.39 -2.34 -6.34
N ARG A 72 -0.12 -1.29 -7.01
CA ARG A 72 0.66 -0.08 -7.31
C ARG A 72 1.14 0.58 -6.02
N THR A 73 0.25 0.78 -5.05
CA THR A 73 0.56 1.47 -3.80
C THR A 73 1.62 0.71 -2.98
N ILE A 74 1.51 -0.62 -2.96
CA ILE A 74 2.45 -1.49 -2.25
C ILE A 74 3.82 -1.47 -2.92
N GLU A 75 3.87 -1.54 -4.24
CA GLU A 75 5.12 -1.46 -5.02
C GLU A 75 5.81 -0.10 -4.82
N ASP A 76 5.05 0.98 -4.92
CA ASP A 76 5.55 2.35 -4.70
C ASP A 76 6.11 2.49 -3.28
N ALA A 77 5.41 1.97 -2.26
CA ALA A 77 5.86 2.05 -0.88
C ALA A 77 7.11 1.19 -0.60
N GLY A 78 7.19 -0.02 -1.17
CA GLY A 78 8.33 -0.92 -1.01
C GLY A 78 9.60 -0.37 -1.68
N THR A 79 9.47 0.07 -2.93
CA THR A 79 10.59 0.64 -3.71
C THR A 79 11.19 1.88 -3.04
N VAL A 80 10.37 2.65 -2.33
CA VAL A 80 10.83 3.84 -1.62
C VAL A 80 11.62 3.48 -0.36
N ILE A 81 11.12 2.54 0.45
CA ILE A 81 11.68 2.28 1.78
C ILE A 81 12.86 1.32 1.79
N GLU A 82 12.87 0.35 0.89
CA GLU A 82 13.96 -0.64 0.82
C GLU A 82 15.35 0.02 0.76
N PRO A 83 15.64 1.05 -0.07
CA PRO A 83 16.94 1.70 -0.08
C PRO A 83 17.24 2.60 1.14
N LEU A 84 16.22 3.07 1.85
CA LEU A 84 16.35 4.04 2.95
C LEU A 84 16.79 3.41 4.27
N LEU A 85 16.58 2.10 4.43
CA LEU A 85 16.79 1.42 5.70
C LEU A 85 18.19 0.76 5.77
N PRO A 86 19.05 1.14 6.74
CA PRO A 86 20.42 0.64 6.81
C PRO A 86 20.54 -0.87 7.05
N TRP A 87 19.47 -1.50 7.54
CA TRP A 87 19.43 -2.93 7.86
C TRP A 87 18.74 -3.78 6.79
N THR A 88 18.34 -3.19 5.67
CA THR A 88 17.85 -3.95 4.51
C THR A 88 19.00 -4.35 3.60
N SER A 89 18.81 -5.41 2.83
CA SER A 89 19.80 -5.87 1.84
C SER A 89 20.18 -4.77 0.84
N ALA A 90 19.22 -3.98 0.36
CA ALA A 90 19.49 -2.88 -0.57
C ALA A 90 20.26 -1.73 0.09
N GLY A 91 19.87 -1.33 1.31
CA GLY A 91 20.54 -0.27 2.07
C GLY A 91 21.99 -0.62 2.43
N VAL A 92 22.24 -1.88 2.85
CA VAL A 92 23.59 -2.39 3.11
C VAL A 92 24.41 -2.44 1.83
N TYR A 93 23.83 -2.89 0.71
CA TYR A 93 24.51 -2.96 -0.58
C TYR A 93 24.96 -1.57 -1.07
N MET A 94 24.11 -0.55 -0.96
CA MET A 94 24.50 0.81 -1.35
C MET A 94 25.54 1.42 -0.40
N ALA A 95 25.38 1.23 0.91
CA ALA A 95 26.34 1.75 1.89
C ALA A 95 27.74 1.13 1.70
N THR A 96 27.81 -0.18 1.44
CA THR A 96 29.06 -0.89 1.17
C THR A 96 29.70 -0.51 -0.16
N THR A 97 28.90 -0.27 -1.20
CA THR A 97 29.41 0.11 -2.52
C THR A 97 29.95 1.54 -2.54
N LEU A 98 29.26 2.47 -1.87
CA LEU A 98 29.68 3.88 -1.84
C LEU A 98 30.66 4.21 -0.69
N GLY A 99 30.83 3.31 0.29
CA GLY A 99 31.69 3.53 1.45
C GLY A 99 31.17 4.60 2.41
N VAL A 100 29.89 4.96 2.32
CA VAL A 100 29.21 5.97 3.16
C VAL A 100 28.09 5.32 3.97
N SER A 101 27.73 5.92 5.10
CA SER A 101 26.63 5.43 5.93
C SER A 101 25.30 5.58 5.19
N THR A 102 24.37 4.63 5.34
CA THR A 102 23.04 4.70 4.68
C THR A 102 22.28 5.98 5.08
N LEU A 103 22.53 6.52 6.28
CA LEU A 103 21.95 7.78 6.74
C LEU A 103 22.46 9.01 5.97
N ASP A 104 23.65 8.96 5.37
CA ASP A 104 24.14 10.02 4.48
C ASP A 104 23.51 9.91 3.08
N LEU A 105 23.02 8.72 2.73
CA LEU A 105 22.28 8.46 1.49
C LEU A 105 20.82 8.92 1.57
N LEU A 106 20.24 8.97 2.78
CA LEU A 106 18.87 9.40 3.05
C LEU A 106 18.48 10.72 2.35
N PRO A 107 19.25 11.81 2.44
CA PRO A 107 18.91 13.08 1.77
C PRO A 107 19.02 13.02 0.24
N TRP A 108 19.79 12.08 -0.30
CA TRP A 108 19.96 11.90 -1.75
C TRP A 108 18.90 10.99 -2.39
N ALA A 109 18.02 10.37 -1.60
CA ALA A 109 16.90 9.56 -2.06
C ALA A 109 15.73 10.40 -2.64
N ILE A 110 16.05 11.41 -3.46
CA ILE A 110 15.11 12.39 -4.02
C ILE A 110 14.01 11.70 -4.84
N GLN A 111 14.37 10.66 -5.61
CA GLN A 111 13.42 9.87 -6.38
C GLN A 111 12.40 9.15 -5.48
N CYS A 112 12.85 8.65 -4.34
CA CYS A 112 11.99 7.97 -3.37
C CYS A 112 10.98 8.95 -2.73
N TYR A 113 11.43 10.14 -2.34
CA TYR A 113 10.54 11.18 -1.80
C TYR A 113 9.57 11.70 -2.86
N ALA A 114 10.02 11.89 -4.10
CA ALA A 114 9.16 12.30 -5.20
C ALA A 114 8.06 11.26 -5.47
N ALA A 115 8.39 9.97 -5.47
CA ALA A 115 7.42 8.89 -5.65
C ALA A 115 6.35 8.88 -4.56
N ILE A 116 6.71 9.05 -3.27
CA ILE A 116 5.73 9.19 -2.18
C ILE A 116 4.84 10.42 -2.41
N PHE A 117 5.44 11.55 -2.77
CA PHE A 117 4.70 12.80 -2.96
C PHE A 117 3.67 12.66 -4.09
N PHE A 118 4.06 12.06 -5.22
CA PHE A 118 3.13 11.75 -6.30
C PHE A 118 2.09 10.72 -5.89
N ALA A 119 2.46 9.64 -5.21
CA ALA A 119 1.51 8.61 -4.75
C ALA A 119 0.45 9.19 -3.79
N LEU A 120 0.86 10.08 -2.88
CA LEU A 120 -0.07 10.81 -2.00
C LEU A 120 -0.96 11.76 -2.79
N ILE A 121 -0.42 12.54 -3.73
CA ILE A 121 -1.22 13.44 -4.58
C ILE A 121 -2.23 12.66 -5.41
N TYR A 122 -1.83 11.56 -6.05
CA TYR A 122 -2.73 10.71 -6.83
C TYR A 122 -3.78 10.03 -5.94
N GLY A 123 -3.40 9.58 -4.74
CA GLY A 123 -4.31 9.00 -3.76
C GLY A 123 -5.36 9.98 -3.22
N PHE A 124 -4.99 11.24 -2.99
CA PHE A 124 -5.91 12.29 -2.51
C PHE A 124 -6.70 12.98 -3.63
N SER A 125 -6.12 13.17 -4.82
CA SER A 125 -6.81 13.77 -5.97
C SER A 125 -7.81 12.82 -6.63
N GLY A 126 -7.73 11.51 -6.37
CA GLY A 126 -8.60 10.51 -6.98
C GLY A 126 -8.30 10.24 -8.46
N ILE A 127 -7.28 10.89 -9.03
CA ILE A 127 -6.84 10.70 -10.40
C ILE A 127 -6.10 9.35 -10.47
N GLY A 128 -6.56 8.43 -11.33
CA GLY A 128 -5.93 7.12 -11.51
C GLY A 128 -6.40 6.01 -10.55
N ILE A 129 -7.46 6.26 -9.77
CA ILE A 129 -8.08 5.23 -8.92
C ILE A 129 -9.00 4.34 -9.77
N ALA A 130 -8.54 3.15 -10.12
CA ALA A 130 -9.38 2.15 -10.77
C ALA A 130 -10.43 1.64 -9.78
N ARG A 131 -11.69 2.01 -9.97
CA ARG A 131 -12.81 1.43 -9.22
C ARG A 131 -13.27 0.14 -9.91
N THR A 132 -13.68 -0.85 -9.13
CA THR A 132 -14.19 -2.09 -9.69
C THR A 132 -15.47 -1.82 -10.49
N ALA A 133 -15.58 -2.41 -11.69
CA ALA A 133 -16.71 -2.24 -12.60
C ALA A 133 -18.07 -2.65 -12.01
N SER A 134 -18.10 -3.38 -10.87
CA SER A 134 -19.35 -3.77 -10.22
C SER A 134 -20.06 -2.63 -9.46
N ALA A 135 -19.49 -1.42 -9.42
CA ALA A 135 -20.15 -0.23 -8.87
C ALA A 135 -20.73 0.70 -9.95
N SER A 136 -20.56 0.38 -11.25
CA SER A 136 -21.13 1.16 -12.36
C SER A 136 -22.55 0.76 -12.74
N GLU A 137 -23.19 -0.18 -12.02
CA GLU A 137 -24.49 -0.75 -12.42
C GLU A 137 -25.65 -0.47 -11.44
N LYS A 138 -25.49 0.46 -10.50
CA LYS A 138 -26.61 1.03 -9.71
C LYS A 138 -26.35 2.53 -9.55
N SER A 139 -27.07 3.45 -10.19
CA SER A 139 -28.50 3.80 -10.05
C SER A 139 -28.82 4.93 -11.08
N PRO A 140 -30.06 5.50 -11.24
CA PRO A 140 -31.46 5.02 -11.08
C PRO A 140 -32.44 5.51 -12.20
N GLN A 141 -33.40 4.70 -12.69
CA GLN A 141 -34.75 5.14 -13.19
C GLN A 141 -35.50 3.91 -13.78
N SER A 142 -36.52 3.33 -13.14
CA SER A 142 -37.95 3.72 -13.10
C SER A 142 -38.67 3.71 -14.46
N SER A 143 -39.41 2.63 -14.74
CA SER A 143 -40.73 2.56 -15.41
C SER A 143 -40.95 1.12 -15.89
N VAL A 144 -41.74 0.29 -15.20
CA VAL A 144 -43.20 0.15 -15.40
C VAL A 144 -43.50 -0.62 -16.71
N THR A 145 -44.01 -1.84 -16.54
CA THR A 145 -44.93 -2.63 -17.40
C THR A 145 -44.75 -2.57 -18.92
N GLU A 146 -44.52 -3.70 -19.57
CA GLU A 146 -45.54 -4.59 -20.16
C GLU A 146 -44.91 -5.93 -20.57
#